data_AF-A0A0G3IY02-F1
#
_entry.id   AF-A0A0G3IY02-F1
#
_cell.length_a   1.000
_cell.length_b   1.000
_cell.length_c   1.000
_cell.angle_alpha   90.00
_cell.angle_beta   90.00
_cell.angle_gamma   90.00
#
_symmetry.space_group_name_H-M   'P 1'
#
loop_
_entity.id
_entity.type
_entity.pdbx_description
1 polymer ?
#
loop_
_entity_poly.entity_id
_entity_poly.type
_entity_poly.pdbx_seq_one_letter_code
_entity_poly.pdbx_strand_id
1 'polypeptide(L)'
;MNRNDVEKRWHDPAAFRAAVTYVVAVVVVAGVALAAAWGWHSRVAGILVPVTLFVGGVGALVQTYRVWRAEGTWPIWQGAGWFLLALMLLCLGVPVAVW
;
A
#
# COMPACT_ATOMS: atom_id res chain seq x y z
N MET A 1 3.72 8.88 -37.50
CA MET A 1 4.14 8.62 -36.11
C MET A 1 2.90 8.23 -35.32
N ASN A 2 2.62 6.93 -35.26
CA ASN A 2 1.40 6.37 -34.68
C ASN A 2 1.62 6.28 -33.16
N ARG A 3 1.12 7.26 -32.39
CA ARG A 3 1.19 7.21 -30.92
C ARG A 3 0.14 6.22 -30.43
N ASN A 4 0.48 4.95 -30.43
CA ASN A 4 -0.31 3.87 -29.84
C ASN A 4 -0.18 3.88 -28.30
N ASP A 5 -0.35 5.02 -27.63
CA ASP A 5 -0.02 5.16 -26.20
C ASP A 5 -1.16 4.75 -25.26
N VAL A 6 -2.38 4.51 -25.73
CA VAL A 6 -3.52 4.32 -24.83
C VAL A 6 -4.68 3.54 -25.48
N GLU A 7 -4.54 2.25 -25.74
CA GLU A 7 -5.73 1.42 -25.51
C GLU A 7 -5.99 1.49 -24.00
N LYS A 8 -6.96 2.31 -23.59
CA LYS A 8 -7.46 2.47 -22.22
C LYS A 8 -8.01 1.11 -21.71
N ARG A 9 -7.15 0.12 -21.51
CA ARG A 9 -7.49 -1.12 -20.82
C ARG A 9 -7.39 -0.84 -19.32
N TRP A 10 -8.41 -0.16 -18.78
CA TRP A 10 -8.55 0.06 -17.32
C TRP A 10 -8.99 -1.22 -16.61
N HIS A 11 -9.46 -2.19 -17.38
CA HIS A 11 -9.99 -3.45 -16.89
C HIS A 11 -8.97 -4.56 -17.06
N ASP A 12 -8.20 -4.79 -16.02
CA ASP A 12 -7.41 -6.00 -15.83
C ASP A 12 -7.79 -6.63 -14.47
N PRO A 13 -8.70 -7.63 -14.48
CA PRO A 13 -9.16 -8.30 -13.26
C PRO A 13 -8.03 -9.05 -12.53
N ALA A 14 -6.97 -9.46 -13.23
CA ALA A 14 -5.83 -10.14 -12.62
C ALA A 14 -4.97 -9.13 -11.86
N ALA A 15 -4.61 -8.01 -12.49
CA ALA A 15 -3.89 -6.93 -11.83
C ALA A 15 -4.66 -6.35 -10.64
N PHE A 16 -5.99 -6.20 -10.75
CA PHE A 16 -6.83 -5.76 -9.65
C PHE A 16 -6.78 -6.73 -8.46
N ARG A 17 -6.95 -8.03 -8.68
CA ARG A 17 -6.84 -9.04 -7.61
C ARG A 17 -5.44 -9.06 -6.98
N ALA A 18 -4.39 -8.90 -7.79
CA ALA A 18 -3.02 -8.81 -7.28
C ALA A 18 -2.81 -7.57 -6.40
N ALA A 19 -3.32 -6.41 -6.82
CA ALA A 19 -3.24 -5.19 -6.02
C ALA A 19 -4.07 -5.30 -4.72
N VAL A 20 -5.27 -5.87 -4.77
CA VAL A 20 -6.11 -6.09 -3.58
C VAL A 20 -5.44 -7.04 -2.60
N THR A 21 -4.94 -8.19 -3.07
CA THR A 21 -4.24 -9.15 -2.21
C THR A 21 -2.99 -8.55 -1.58
N TYR A 22 -2.23 -7.75 -2.33
CA TYR A 22 -1.09 -6.99 -1.81
C TYR A 22 -1.51 -6.01 -0.70
N VAL A 23 -2.51 -5.17 -0.95
CA VAL A 23 -3.01 -4.19 0.02
C VAL A 23 -3.53 -4.88 1.28
N VAL A 24 -4.34 -5.94 1.12
CA VAL A 24 -4.86 -6.72 2.26
C VAL A 24 -3.72 -7.32 3.07
N ALA A 25 -2.70 -7.89 2.43
CA ALA A 25 -1.54 -8.43 3.14
C ALA A 25 -0.82 -7.36 3.96
N VAL A 26 -0.55 -6.18 3.38
CA VAL A 26 0.09 -5.06 4.09
C VAL A 26 -0.78 -4.58 5.26
N VAL A 27 -2.09 -4.43 5.05
CA VAL A 27 -3.03 -4.00 6.09
C VAL A 27 -3.12 -5.02 7.22
N VAL A 28 -3.12 -6.33 6.93
CA VAL A 28 -3.09 -7.38 7.95
C VAL A 28 -1.83 -7.28 8.78
N VAL A 29 -0.65 -7.12 8.17
CA VAL A 29 0.62 -6.96 8.91
C VAL A 29 0.59 -5.71 9.79
N ALA A 30 0.10 -4.58 9.26
CA ALA A 30 -0.06 -3.35 10.04
C ALA A 30 -1.06 -3.53 11.19
N GLY A 31 -2.14 -4.29 10.97
CA GLY A 31 -3.14 -4.64 11.98
C GLY A 31 -2.58 -5.50 13.10
N VAL A 32 -1.69 -6.45 12.80
CA VAL A 32 -0.97 -7.23 13.83
C VAL A 32 -0.07 -6.33 14.66
N ALA A 33 0.68 -5.42 14.02
CA ALA A 33 1.48 -4.44 14.74
C ALA A 33 0.63 -3.52 15.63
N LEU A 34 -0.55 -3.10 15.16
CA LEU A 34 -1.48 -2.29 15.92
C LEU A 34 -2.04 -3.03 17.13
N ALA A 35 -2.43 -4.30 16.96
CA ALA A 35 -2.90 -5.14 18.05
C ALA A 35 -1.81 -5.35 19.12
N ALA A 36 -0.57 -5.58 18.69
CA ALA A 36 0.58 -5.69 19.59
C ALA A 36 0.89 -4.37 20.32
N ALA A 37 0.75 -3.23 19.63
CA ALA A 37 0.92 -1.91 20.24
C ALA A 37 -0.04 -1.72 21.42
N TRP A 38 -1.32 -2.00 21.22
CA TRP A 38 -2.34 -1.83 22.26
C TRP A 38 -2.27 -2.88 23.36
N GLY A 39 -2.04 -4.15 23.00
CA GLY A 39 -1.97 -5.25 23.95
C GLY A 39 -0.75 -5.18 24.87
N TRP A 40 0.38 -4.68 24.38
CA TRP A 40 1.63 -4.60 25.14
C TRP A 40 2.00 -3.19 25.59
N HIS A 41 1.17 -2.18 25.29
CA HIS A 41 1.50 -0.76 25.49
C HIS A 41 2.88 -0.40 24.92
N SER A 42 3.20 -1.00 23.76
CA SER A 42 4.53 -0.93 23.16
C SER A 42 4.60 0.18 22.12
N ARG A 43 5.36 1.22 22.42
CA ARG A 43 5.68 2.30 21.46
C ARG A 43 6.36 1.78 20.21
N VAL A 44 7.21 0.75 20.33
CA VAL A 44 7.89 0.14 19.19
C VAL A 44 6.88 -0.49 18.23
N ALA A 45 5.92 -1.26 18.76
CA ALA A 45 4.85 -1.83 17.93
C ALA A 45 3.96 -0.74 17.32
N GLY A 46 3.70 0.35 18.06
CA GLY A 46 3.01 1.52 17.54
C GLY A 46 3.72 2.17 16.34
N ILE A 47 5.06 2.25 16.36
CA ILE A 47 5.89 2.77 15.25
C ILE A 47 5.85 1.84 14.04
N LEU A 48 5.79 0.52 14.26
CA LEU A 48 5.72 -0.46 13.17
C LEU A 48 4.46 -0.31 12.31
N VAL A 49 3.37 0.25 12.84
CA VAL A 49 2.12 0.45 12.08
C VAL A 49 2.32 1.41 10.89
N PRO A 50 2.66 2.70 11.09
CA PRO A 50 2.89 3.61 9.96
C PRO A 50 4.10 3.22 9.11
N VAL A 51 5.13 2.60 9.69
CA VAL A 51 6.30 2.12 8.92
C VAL A 51 5.91 1.01 7.94
N THR A 52 5.11 0.04 8.37
CA THR A 52 4.64 -1.05 7.51
C THR A 52 3.81 -0.51 6.35
N LEU A 53 2.89 0.42 6.64
CA LEU A 53 2.04 1.06 5.63
C LEU A 53 2.88 1.91 4.66
N PHE A 54 3.89 2.62 5.15
CA PHE A 54 4.81 3.40 4.32
C PHE A 54 5.60 2.51 3.36
N VAL A 55 6.25 1.46 3.87
CA VAL A 55 7.01 0.49 3.05
C VAL A 55 6.08 -0.18 2.04
N GLY A 56 4.87 -0.56 2.45
CA GLY A 56 3.85 -1.11 1.56
C GLY A 56 3.46 -0.14 0.44
N GLY A 57 3.24 1.14 0.76
CA GLY A 57 2.93 2.19 -0.20
C GLY A 57 4.07 2.44 -1.19
N VAL A 58 5.32 2.51 -0.72
CA VAL A 58 6.51 2.61 -1.58
C VAL A 58 6.63 1.38 -2.50
N GLY A 59 6.43 0.18 -1.96
CA GLY A 59 6.44 -1.06 -2.75
C GLY A 59 5.39 -1.06 -3.86
N ALA A 60 4.19 -0.55 -3.58
CA ALA A 60 3.14 -0.40 -4.59
C ALA A 60 3.51 0.62 -5.68
N LEU A 61 4.15 1.74 -5.33
CA LEU A 61 4.64 2.72 -6.31
C LEU A 61 5.81 2.18 -7.16
N VAL A 62 6.71 1.39 -6.56
CA VAL A 62 7.74 0.65 -7.31
C VAL A 62 7.07 -0.30 -8.29
N GLN A 63 6.01 -1.00 -7.88
CA GLN A 63 5.25 -1.87 -8.76
C GLN A 63 4.54 -1.07 -9.87
N THR A 64 4.00 0.12 -9.59
CA THR A 64 3.49 1.05 -10.61
C THR A 64 4.54 1.32 -11.67
N TYR A 65 5.78 1.64 -11.26
CA TYR A 65 6.88 1.90 -12.19
C TYR A 65 7.24 0.65 -13.00
N ARG A 66 7.33 -0.52 -12.35
CA ARG A 66 7.62 -1.80 -13.05
C ARG A 66 6.56 -2.15 -14.08
N VAL A 67 5.29 -1.98 -13.75
CA VAL A 67 4.16 -2.24 -14.64
C VAL A 67 4.13 -1.24 -15.78
N TRP A 68 4.41 0.04 -15.50
CA TRP A 68 4.54 1.06 -16.53
C TRP A 68 5.67 0.73 -17.52
N ARG A 69 6.84 0.30 -17.02
CA ARG A 69 7.96 -0.16 -17.86
C ARG A 69 7.64 -1.39 -18.70
N ALA A 70 6.65 -2.18 -18.29
CA ALA A 70 6.19 -3.38 -18.99
C ALA A 70 4.91 -3.13 -19.81
N GLU A 71 4.55 -1.85 -20.05
CA GLU A 71 3.37 -1.45 -20.84
C GLU A 71 2.04 -1.99 -20.28
N GLY A 72 1.98 -2.26 -18.98
CA GLY A 72 0.81 -2.79 -18.29
C GLY A 72 -0.09 -1.74 -17.62
N THR A 73 -1.09 -2.21 -16.87
CA THR A 73 -2.14 -1.41 -16.20
C THR A 73 -1.66 -0.75 -14.89
N TRP A 74 -0.75 0.21 -15.02
CA TRP A 74 -0.12 0.92 -13.90
C TRP A 74 -1.05 1.71 -12.95
N PRO A 75 -2.21 2.29 -13.37
CA PRO A 75 -3.03 3.11 -12.45
C PRO A 75 -3.59 2.34 -11.25
N ILE A 76 -3.83 1.03 -11.41
CA ILE A 76 -4.33 0.15 -10.34
C ILE A 76 -3.33 0.10 -9.18
N TRP A 77 -2.05 -0.12 -9.51
CA TRP A 77 -0.97 -0.15 -8.52
C TRP A 77 -0.71 1.23 -7.91
N GLN A 78 -0.89 2.30 -8.70
CA GLN A 78 -0.77 3.66 -8.18
C GLN A 78 -1.85 3.96 -7.14
N GLY A 79 -3.10 3.57 -7.39
CA GLY A 79 -4.20 3.69 -6.44
C GLY A 79 -3.95 2.91 -5.15
N ALA A 80 -3.42 1.69 -5.26
CA ALA A 80 -3.00 0.89 -4.10
C ALA A 80 -1.91 1.60 -3.26
N GLY A 81 -0.92 2.20 -3.93
CA GLY A 81 0.12 3.00 -3.26
C GLY A 81 -0.45 4.20 -2.52
N TRP A 82 -1.30 4.99 -3.17
CA TRP A 82 -1.97 6.14 -2.54
C TRP A 82 -2.84 5.73 -1.35
N PHE A 83 -3.57 4.63 -1.46
CA PHE A 83 -4.39 4.12 -0.37
C PHE A 83 -3.55 3.76 0.86
N LEU A 84 -2.44 3.04 0.68
CA LEU A 84 -1.54 2.67 1.77
C LEU A 84 -0.84 3.89 2.39
N LEU A 85 -0.47 4.89 1.58
CA LEU A 85 0.10 6.14 2.08
C LEU A 85 -0.91 6.99 2.84
N ALA A 86 -2.17 7.04 2.40
CA ALA A 86 -3.24 7.72 3.14
C ALA A 86 -3.51 7.03 4.49
N LEU A 87 -3.57 5.70 4.51
CA LEU A 87 -3.65 4.92 5.75
C LEU A 87 -2.44 5.16 6.66
N MET A 88 -1.24 5.27 6.10
CA MET A 88 -0.03 5.59 6.87
C MET A 88 -0.17 6.94 7.58
N LEU A 89 -0.65 7.98 6.89
CA LEU A 89 -0.87 9.30 7.50
C LEU A 89 -1.94 9.24 8.59
N LEU A 90 -3.02 8.47 8.39
CA LEU A 90 -4.03 8.21 9.41
C LEU A 90 -3.42 7.54 10.66
N CYS A 91 -2.54 6.57 10.47
CA CYS A 91 -1.90 5.81 11.55
C CYS A 91 -0.66 6.48 12.15
N LEU A 92 -0.25 7.66 11.68
CA LEU A 92 0.97 8.32 12.14
C LEU A 92 0.94 8.66 13.64
N GLY A 93 -0.26 8.86 14.21
CA GLY A 93 -0.48 9.14 15.63
C GLY A 93 -0.50 7.91 16.54
N VAL A 94 -0.51 6.68 16.00
CA VAL A 94 -0.59 5.45 16.80
C VAL A 94 0.49 5.36 17.88
N PRO A 95 1.79 5.62 17.61
CA PRO A 95 2.83 5.56 18.65
C PRO A 95 2.61 6.49 19.85
N VAL A 96 1.86 7.57 19.65
CA VAL A 96 1.56 8.58 20.67
C VAL A 96 0.27 8.24 21.42
N ALA A 97 -0.60 7.41 20.85
CA ALA A 97 -1.86 6.99 21.47
C ALA A 97 -1.69 5.81 22.44
N VAL A 98 -0.63 5.01 22.29
CA VAL A 98 -0.25 3.95 23.24
C VAL A 98 0.58 4.56 24.38
N TRP A 99 -0.11 4.88 25.49
CA TRP A 99 0.46 5.35 26.76
C TRP A 99 0.53 4.24 27.80
#